data_AF-A0A401W3T6-F1
#
_entry.id   AF-A0A401W3T6-F1
#
_cell.length_a   1.000
_cell.length_b   1.000
_cell.length_c   1.000
_cell.angle_alpha   90.00
_cell.angle_beta   90.00
_cell.angle_gamma   90.00
#
_symmetry.space_group_name_H-M   'P 1'
#
loop_
_entity.id
_entity.type
_entity.pdbx_description
1 polymer ?
#
loop_
_entity_poly.entity_id
_entity_poly.type
_entity_poly.pdbx_seq_one_letter_code
_entity_poly.pdbx_strand_id
1 'polypeptide(L)' 'MPPSPLSPALALAPEDVARLARRAGLPLPEDRLAGVTATVNAIDSVLSTLRTLPLGDTPPAPVFTAAPRTTHLPRTTS' A
#
# COMPACT_ATOMS: atom_id res chain seq x y z
N MET A 1 11.83 -28.86 7.85
CA MET A 1 11.30 -27.58 8.38
C MET A 1 9.89 -27.43 7.81
N PRO A 2 8.81 -27.47 8.62
CA PRO A 2 7.50 -27.12 8.08
C PRO A 2 7.55 -25.67 7.57
N PRO A 3 6.84 -25.32 6.48
CA PRO A 3 6.76 -23.94 6.07
C PRO A 3 6.14 -23.15 7.22
N SER A 4 6.80 -22.06 7.64
CA SER A 4 6.18 -21.10 8.55
C SER A 4 4.81 -20.75 7.97
N PRO A 5 3.70 -20.87 8.73
CA PRO A 5 2.43 -20.37 8.25
C PRO A 5 2.69 -18.91 7.91
N LEU A 6 2.43 -18.53 6.66
CA LEU A 6 2.45 -17.15 6.22
C LEU A 6 1.67 -16.38 7.28
N SER A 7 2.36 -15.61 8.12
CA SER A 7 1.69 -14.81 9.13
C SER A 7 0.66 -14.01 8.35
N PRO A 8 -0.65 -14.09 8.70
CA PRO A 8 -1.61 -13.18 8.10
C PRO A 8 -1.00 -11.80 8.28
N ALA A 9 -1.00 -10.97 7.24
CA ALA A 9 -0.51 -9.59 7.33
C ALA A 9 -1.16 -8.97 8.57
N LEU A 10 -0.43 -8.97 9.68
CA LEU A 10 -0.96 -8.62 10.97
C LEU A 10 -1.16 -7.12 10.87
N ALA A 11 -2.42 -6.69 10.97
CA ALA A 11 -2.75 -5.29 11.03
C ALA A 11 -1.74 -4.61 11.96
N LEU A 12 -1.04 -3.62 11.44
CA LEU A 12 0.02 -2.93 12.15
C LEU A 12 -0.57 -2.31 13.41
N ALA A 13 0.09 -2.56 14.53
CA ALA A 13 -0.29 -2.00 15.81
C ALA A 13 0.11 -0.51 15.86
N PRO A 14 -0.56 0.31 16.69
CA PRO A 14 -0.26 1.73 16.81
C PRO A 14 1.22 2.04 17.10
N GLU A 15 1.88 1.23 17.94
CA GLU A 15 3.29 1.37 18.28
C GLU A 15 4.23 1.13 17.08
N ASP A 16 3.86 0.23 16.17
CA ASP A 16 4.62 -0.03 14.95
C ASP A 16 4.49 1.16 14.00
N VAL A 17 3.29 1.71 13.88
CA VAL A 17 3.02 2.91 13.08
C VAL A 17 3.77 4.12 13.66
N ALA A 18 3.80 4.30 14.98
CA ALA A 18 4.58 5.35 15.62
C ALA A 18 6.08 5.21 15.34
N ARG A 19 6.62 3.98 15.36
CA ARG A 19 8.02 3.69 15.05
C ARG A 19 8.35 4.02 13.58
N LEU A 20 7.48 3.62 12.66
CA LEU A 20 7.63 3.92 11.23
C LEU A 20 7.56 5.42 10.97
N ALA A 21 6.64 6.13 11.63
CA ALA A 21 6.48 7.57 11.51
C ALA A 21 7.73 8.32 11.99
N ARG A 22 8.32 7.90 13.12
CA ARG A 22 9.62 8.41 13.59
C ARG A 22 10.74 8.14 12.59
N ARG A 23 10.78 6.95 12.00
CA ARG A 23 11.78 6.59 10.97
C ARG A 23 11.64 7.46 9.71
N ALA A 24 10.42 7.88 9.37
CA ALA A 24 10.14 8.79 8.26
C ALA A 24 10.40 10.26 8.59
N GLY A 25 10.83 10.60 9.82
CA GLY A 25 11.02 11.99 10.26
C GLY A 25 9.70 12.73 10.51
N LEU A 26 8.59 12.01 10.66
CA LEU A 26 7.24 12.55 10.86
C LEU A 26 6.65 12.01 12.18
N PRO A 27 7.20 12.36 13.35
CA PRO A 27 6.64 11.92 14.63
C PRO A 27 5.17 12.35 14.76
N LEU A 28 4.30 11.41 15.07
CA LEU A 28 2.85 11.63 15.17
C LEU A 28 2.46 11.98 16.62
N PRO A 29 1.61 13.00 16.82
CA PRO A 29 0.98 13.21 18.12
C PRO A 29 -0.05 12.10 18.42
N GLU A 30 -0.29 11.82 19.70
CA GLU A 30 -1.08 10.66 20.15
C GLU A 30 -2.52 10.66 19.60
N ASP A 31 -3.13 11.85 19.49
CA ASP A 31 -4.49 12.03 18.95
C ASP A 31 -4.61 11.59 17.47
N ARG A 32 -3.50 11.63 16.73
CA ARG A 32 -3.45 11.21 15.31
C ARG A 32 -3.09 9.75 15.12
N LEU A 33 -2.49 9.11 16.12
CA LEU A 33 -1.92 7.78 15.96
C LEU A 33 -2.97 6.74 15.56
N ALA A 34 -4.14 6.77 16.18
CA ALA A 34 -5.23 5.83 15.87
C ALA A 34 -5.73 5.98 14.42
N GLY A 35 -5.96 7.22 13.96
CA GLY A 35 -6.44 7.50 12.61
C GLY A 35 -5.43 7.14 11.53
N VAL A 36 -4.15 7.44 11.76
CA VAL A 36 -3.07 7.04 10.84
C VAL A 36 -2.92 5.53 10.82
N THR A 37 -3.01 4.85 11.95
CA THR A 37 -2.94 3.38 12.03
C THR A 37 -4.05 2.72 11.21
N ALA A 38 -5.30 3.19 11.34
CA ALA A 38 -6.41 2.70 10.53
C ALA A 38 -6.16 2.91 9.03
N THR A 39 -5.61 4.06 8.65
CA THR A 39 -5.28 4.38 7.24
C THR A 39 -4.17 3.47 6.70
N VAL A 40 -3.11 3.26 7.47
CA VAL A 40 -2.00 2.38 7.11
C VAL A 40 -2.50 0.94 6.92
N ASN A 41 -3.37 0.45 7.81
CA ASN A 41 -3.96 -0.88 7.69
C ASN A 41 -4.88 -1.01 6.45
N ALA A 42 -5.62 0.04 6.10
CA ALA A 42 -6.40 0.05 4.87
C ALA A 42 -5.50 -0.03 3.61
N ILE A 43 -4.38 0.69 3.60
CA ILE A 43 -3.39 0.62 2.52
C ILE A 43 -2.76 -0.79 2.47
N ASP A 44 -2.36 -1.35 3.62
CA ASP A 44 -1.74 -2.67 3.64
C ASP A 44 -2.69 -3.78 3.17
N SER A 45 -4.00 -3.64 3.40
CA SER A 45 -5.00 -4.55 2.81
C SER A 45 -4.95 -4.54 1.28
N VAL A 46 -4.92 -3.35 0.66
CA VAL A 46 -4.80 -3.22 -0.80
C VAL A 46 -3.46 -3.77 -1.30
N LEU A 47 -2.35 -3.43 -0.63
CA LEU A 47 -1.03 -3.92 -0.99
C LEU A 47 -0.93 -5.44 -0.84
N SER A 48 -1.58 -6.02 0.18
CA SER A 48 -1.65 -7.46 0.37
C SER A 48 -2.34 -8.15 -0.81
N THR A 49 -3.42 -7.58 -1.36
CA THR A 49 -4.02 -8.08 -2.61
C THR A 49 -3.08 -7.96 -3.79
N LEU A 50 -2.33 -6.85 -3.94
CA LEU A 50 -1.38 -6.70 -5.05
C LEU A 50 -0.18 -7.65 -4.96
N ARG A 51 0.24 -7.99 -3.74
CA ARG A 51 1.36 -8.93 -3.49
C ARG A 51 1.04 -10.36 -3.90
N THR A 52 -0.23 -10.73 -4.08
CA THR A 52 -0.60 -12.08 -4.55
C THR A 52 -0.60 -12.20 -6.06
N LEU A 53 -0.40 -11.10 -6.80
CA LEU A 53 -0.37 -11.13 -8.25
C LEU A 53 0.83 -11.96 -8.75
N PRO A 54 0.62 -12.88 -9.71
CA PRO A 54 1.68 -13.69 -10.26
C PRO A 54 2.53 -12.84 -11.22
N LEU A 55 3.63 -12.29 -10.73
CA LEU A 55 4.54 -11.48 -11.55
C LEU A 55 5.43 -12.32 -12.48
N GLY A 56 5.59 -13.63 -12.20
CA GLY A 56 6.44 -14.52 -13.00
C GLY A 56 7.86 -13.99 -13.09
N ASP A 57 8.44 -14.02 -14.30
CA ASP A 57 9.77 -13.47 -14.60
C ASP A 57 9.75 -11.96 -14.91
N THR A 58 8.63 -11.26 -14.68
CA THR A 58 8.51 -9.82 -14.96
C THR A 58 9.44 -9.04 -14.03
N PRO A 59 10.48 -8.37 -14.55
CA PRO A 59 11.38 -7.59 -13.71
C PRO A 59 10.67 -6.33 -13.20
N PRO A 60 11.11 -5.75 -12.07
CA PRO A 60 10.64 -4.45 -11.63
C PRO A 60 10.83 -3.42 -12.74
N ALA A 61 9.77 -2.67 -13.07
CA ALA A 61 9.88 -1.61 -14.06
C ALA A 61 10.84 -0.52 -13.55
N PRO A 62 11.95 -0.22 -14.24
CA PRO A 62 12.92 0.77 -13.78
C PRO A 62 12.38 2.20 -13.86
N VAL A 63 11.36 2.44 -14.70
CA VAL A 63 10.66 3.72 -14.83
C VAL A 63 9.17 3.44 -14.99
N PHE A 64 8.35 3.96 -14.08
CA PHE A 64 6.89 3.97 -14.21
C PHE A 64 6.45 5.37 -14.64
N THR A 65 5.99 5.49 -15.88
CA THR A 65 5.32 6.70 -16.36
C THR A 65 3.82 6.48 -16.28
N ALA A 66 3.13 7.14 -15.35
CA ALA A 66 1.68 7.12 -15.30
C ALA A 66 1.13 7.77 -16.59
N ALA A 67 0.46 6.99 -17.43
CA ALA A 67 -0.24 7.55 -18.57
C ALA A 67 -1.35 8.48 -18.05
N PRO A 68 -1.54 9.68 -18.64
CA PRO A 68 -2.66 10.52 -18.30
C PRO A 68 -3.95 9.73 -18.51
N ARG A 69 -4.89 9.81 -17.56
CA ARG A 69 -6.25 9.27 -17.76
C ARG A 69 -6.79 9.90 -19.05
N THR A 70 -6.92 9.10 -20.10
CA THR A 70 -7.68 9.49 -21.28
C THR A 70 -9.13 9.55 -20.85
N THR A 71 -9.60 10.75 -20.51
CA THR A 71 -11.03 11.02 -20.40
C THR A 71 -11.63 10.68 -21.76
N HIS A 72 -12.35 9.56 -21.85
CA HIS A 72 -13.02 9.19 -23.09
C HIS A 72 -14.10 10.24 -23.34
N LEU A 73 -13.80 11.25 -24.16
CA LEU A 73 -14.82 12.18 -24.63
C LEU A 73 -15.82 11.39 -25.48
N PRO A 74 -17.13 11.57 -25.30
CA PRO A 74 -18.12 10.93 -26.14
C PRO A 74 -17.89 11.39 -27.59
N ARG A 75 -17.74 10.43 -28.51
CA ARG A 75 -17.66 10.75 -29.95
C ARG A 75 -19.00 11.36 -30.36
N THR A 76 -19.05 12.68 -30.55
CA THR A 76 -20.18 13.31 -31.23
C THR A 76 -20.03 13.00 -32.72
N THR A 77 -20.77 12.00 -33.17
CA THR A 77 -21.01 11.75 -34.59
C THR A 77 -21.90 12.87 -35.14
N SER A 78 -21.44 13.53 -36.20
CA SER A 78 -22.21 14.50 -37.00
C SER A 78 -22.86 13.82 -38.20
#